data_AF-A0A9D1VXN8-F1
#
_entry.id   AF-A0A9D1VXN8-F1
#
_cell.length_a   1.000
_cell.length_b   1.000
_cell.length_c   1.000
_cell.angle_alpha   90.00
_cell.angle_beta   90.00
_cell.angle_gamma   90.00
#
_symmetry.space_group_name_H-M   'P 1'
#
loop_
_entity.id
_entity.type
_entity.pdbx_description
1 polymer ?
#
loop_
_entity_poly.entity_id
_entity_poly.type
_entity_poly.pdbx_seq_one_letter_code
_entity_poly.pdbx_strand_id
1 'polypeptide(L)'
;MIGEKTAIWKEGEYSYPAAYGFVPFIVSYMHEDDKIRPAMLVAPGGAYRYASPYEGNLPALEFYRAGYNVFVLAYTVNHLDELDAPLGMQPLQDISRAVRVIRAHSAQCKIDPLKIAVCGFSAGGHLCASLCVHYEDIKDPDPEYGEVSNRPDAAVLCYPVITSGEYANRESFRALLGADPDEKDLEYMSLEKHVTEDTPPCFLWQTATDASVPVENSYLFAGACRKAGVPYAHHVFSDGVHGMSVATPEWLDKESEELYTLEQIRLLAEAVSAGRTPCPPERGEELIREFALDGRKRERWTPEVKEWLRGLLDEVGLWTELAERWLAGELGLK
;
A
#
# COMPACT_ATOMS: atom_id res chain seq x y z
N MET A 1 11.08 4.88 18.28
CA MET A 1 10.25 6.03 17.90
C MET A 1 9.11 5.53 17.04
N ILE A 2 7.89 5.57 17.57
CA ILE A 2 6.67 5.18 16.85
C ILE A 2 5.80 6.43 16.69
N GLY A 3 5.25 6.62 15.48
CA GLY A 3 4.30 7.70 15.20
C GLY A 3 4.93 9.00 14.69
N GLU A 4 6.24 9.05 14.43
CA GLU A 4 6.86 10.23 13.84
C GLU A 4 6.46 10.35 12.36
N LYS A 5 5.85 11.47 12.00
CA LYS A 5 5.40 11.79 10.65
C LYS A 5 6.47 12.59 9.90
N THR A 6 6.84 12.12 8.72
CA THR A 6 7.81 12.78 7.83
C THR A 6 7.21 12.95 6.44
N ALA A 7 7.04 14.19 5.98
CA ALA A 7 6.65 14.46 4.59
C ALA A 7 7.75 13.97 3.64
N ILE A 8 7.37 13.31 2.55
CA ILE A 8 8.36 12.74 1.60
C ILE A 8 8.75 13.73 0.49
N TRP A 9 7.93 14.76 0.27
CA TRP A 9 8.16 15.82 -0.69
C TRP A 9 8.58 17.11 0.01
N LYS A 10 9.57 17.82 -0.55
CA LYS A 10 9.91 19.17 -0.07
C LYS A 10 8.84 20.16 -0.52
N GLU A 11 8.79 21.31 0.17
CA GLU A 11 7.86 22.38 -0.16
C GLU A 11 8.02 22.79 -1.65
N GLY A 12 6.91 22.76 -2.39
CA GLY A 12 6.87 23.10 -3.81
C GLY A 12 7.20 21.96 -4.78
N GLU A 13 7.61 20.77 -4.32
CA GLU A 13 7.87 19.62 -5.20
C GLU A 13 6.62 18.79 -5.51
N TYR A 14 5.69 18.74 -4.56
CA TYR A 14 4.44 18.00 -4.71
C TYR A 14 3.32 18.89 -5.23
N SER A 15 2.65 18.44 -6.28
CA SER A 15 1.48 19.11 -6.83
C SER A 15 0.49 18.12 -7.43
N TYR A 16 -0.53 17.75 -6.66
CA TYR A 16 -1.71 17.06 -7.19
C TYR A 16 -2.95 17.97 -7.03
N PRO A 17 -3.74 18.23 -8.08
CA PRO A 17 -4.83 19.23 -8.04
C PRO A 17 -5.89 18.96 -6.96
N ALA A 18 -6.23 17.69 -6.73
CA ALA A 18 -7.23 17.28 -5.74
C ALA A 18 -6.60 16.86 -4.39
N ALA A 19 -5.41 17.40 -4.05
CA ALA A 19 -4.76 17.13 -2.77
C ALA A 19 -5.34 17.94 -1.61
N TYR A 20 -5.91 19.13 -1.87
CA TYR A 20 -6.48 20.01 -0.83
C TYR A 20 -5.53 20.32 0.34
N GLY A 21 -4.24 20.50 0.04
CA GLY A 21 -3.21 20.76 1.04
C GLY A 21 -2.57 19.51 1.65
N PHE A 22 -3.02 18.32 1.25
CA PHE A 22 -2.33 17.08 1.57
C PHE A 22 -0.95 17.06 0.91
N VAL A 23 0.04 16.58 1.64
CA VAL A 23 1.35 16.21 1.10
C VAL A 23 1.63 14.79 1.56
N PRO A 24 1.97 13.85 0.67
CA PRO A 24 2.33 12.48 1.04
C PRO A 24 3.39 12.43 2.13
N PHE A 25 3.27 11.43 3.00
CA PHE A 25 4.16 11.28 4.14
C PHE A 25 4.32 9.81 4.56
N ILE A 26 5.38 9.55 5.31
CA ILE A 26 5.59 8.29 6.01
C ILE A 26 5.43 8.48 7.51
N VAL A 27 4.89 7.48 8.20
CA VAL A 27 4.87 7.39 9.67
C VAL A 27 5.81 6.28 10.11
N SER A 28 6.76 6.60 10.98
CA SER A 28 7.81 5.66 11.39
C SER A 28 7.42 4.80 12.59
N TYR A 29 7.92 3.57 12.60
CA TYR A 29 7.86 2.58 13.66
C TYR A 29 9.27 2.00 13.82
N MET A 30 10.12 2.70 14.56
CA MET A 30 11.55 2.39 14.68
C MET A 30 11.92 1.94 16.08
N HIS A 31 12.83 0.98 16.18
CA HIS A 31 13.40 0.57 17.46
C HIS A 31 14.31 1.67 18.00
N GLU A 32 14.32 1.85 19.32
CA GLU A 32 15.17 2.85 20.01
C GLU A 32 16.46 2.22 20.53
N ASP A 33 17.08 1.38 19.70
CA ASP A 33 18.37 0.76 19.97
C ASP A 33 19.37 1.07 18.85
N ASP A 34 20.64 0.74 19.07
CA ASP A 34 21.71 0.99 18.10
C ASP A 34 21.84 -0.13 17.04
N LYS A 35 20.89 -1.07 16.98
CA LYS A 35 20.99 -2.19 16.04
C LYS A 35 20.62 -1.74 14.63
N ILE A 36 21.46 -2.08 13.67
CA ILE A 36 21.15 -1.93 12.26
C ILE A 36 20.14 -3.03 11.87
N ARG A 37 19.02 -2.63 11.27
CA ARG A 37 17.87 -3.50 10.98
C ARG A 37 17.46 -3.41 9.50
N PRO A 38 16.79 -4.43 8.96
CA PRO A 38 16.08 -4.26 7.69
C PRO A 38 14.94 -3.25 7.85
N ALA A 39 14.50 -2.67 6.74
CA ALA A 39 13.35 -1.78 6.70
C ALA A 39 12.16 -2.40 5.96
N MET A 40 10.96 -2.02 6.39
CA MET A 40 9.71 -2.35 5.70
C MET A 40 8.94 -1.06 5.40
N LEU A 41 8.58 -0.83 4.14
CA LEU A 41 7.66 0.24 3.75
C LEU A 41 6.28 -0.36 3.44
N VAL A 42 5.30 -0.07 4.28
CA VAL A 42 3.92 -0.53 4.14
C VAL A 42 3.12 0.46 3.30
N ALA A 43 2.47 -0.02 2.24
CA ALA A 43 1.52 0.72 1.42
C ALA A 43 0.10 0.15 1.62
N PRO A 44 -0.79 0.87 2.32
CA PRO A 44 -2.17 0.45 2.52
C PRO A 44 -2.93 0.30 1.19
N GLY A 45 -4.02 -0.48 1.20
CA GLY A 45 -4.98 -0.51 0.11
C GLY A 45 -6.03 0.60 0.22
N GLY A 46 -7.12 0.45 -0.55
CA GLY A 46 -8.21 1.42 -0.61
C GLY A 46 -8.54 1.89 -2.03
N ALA A 47 -8.30 1.03 -3.03
CA ALA A 47 -8.63 1.25 -4.43
C ALA A 47 -8.06 2.56 -5.04
N TYR A 48 -6.91 3.03 -4.54
CA TYR A 48 -6.37 4.37 -4.83
C TYR A 48 -7.33 5.54 -4.48
N ARG A 49 -8.45 5.27 -3.79
CA ARG A 49 -9.44 6.27 -3.36
C ARG A 49 -9.24 6.73 -1.93
N TYR A 50 -8.53 5.95 -1.12
CA TYR A 50 -8.06 6.28 0.23
C TYR A 50 -6.92 5.32 0.60
N ALA A 51 -6.19 5.61 1.67
CA ALA A 51 -5.23 4.67 2.26
C ALA A 51 -5.83 4.07 3.54
N SER A 52 -6.17 2.78 3.48
CA SER A 52 -6.92 2.07 4.52
C SER A 52 -6.19 2.07 5.87
N PRO A 53 -6.81 2.57 6.96
CA PRO A 53 -6.16 2.59 8.27
C PRO A 53 -5.96 1.17 8.85
N TYR A 54 -6.73 0.19 8.37
CA TYR A 54 -6.60 -1.22 8.77
C TYR A 54 -5.39 -1.93 8.16
N GLU A 55 -4.75 -1.32 7.17
CA GLU A 55 -3.59 -1.85 6.44
C GLU A 55 -2.35 -0.97 6.64
N GLY A 56 -2.40 -0.04 7.61
CA GLY A 56 -1.27 0.77 8.06
C GLY A 56 -0.69 0.26 9.38
N ASN A 57 -1.29 0.67 10.50
CA ASN A 57 -0.73 0.45 11.84
C ASN A 57 -0.58 -1.05 12.22
N LEU A 58 -1.59 -1.88 11.94
CA LEU A 58 -1.57 -3.30 12.29
C LEU A 58 -0.40 -4.06 11.64
N PRO A 59 -0.24 -4.05 10.29
CA PRO A 59 0.92 -4.70 9.68
C PRO A 59 2.24 -4.03 10.06
N ALA A 60 2.28 -2.72 10.33
CA ALA A 60 3.48 -2.07 10.80
C ALA A 60 3.96 -2.62 12.15
N LEU A 61 3.04 -2.88 13.08
CA LEU A 61 3.35 -3.48 14.38
C LEU A 61 3.81 -4.94 14.25
N GLU A 62 3.26 -5.72 13.31
CA GLU A 62 3.72 -7.09 13.06
C GLU A 62 5.17 -7.12 12.58
N PHE A 63 5.53 -6.34 11.55
CA PHE A 63 6.91 -6.29 11.08
C PHE A 63 7.87 -5.62 12.08
N TYR A 64 7.39 -4.65 12.85
CA TYR A 64 8.16 -4.07 13.95
C TYR A 64 8.51 -5.12 15.01
N ARG A 65 7.55 -5.98 15.39
CA ARG A 65 7.79 -7.10 16.32
C ARG A 65 8.74 -8.14 15.73
N ALA A 66 8.71 -8.34 14.41
CA ALA A 66 9.67 -9.16 13.67
C ALA A 66 11.07 -8.52 13.54
N GLY A 67 11.28 -7.31 14.07
CA GLY A 67 12.59 -6.67 14.17
C GLY A 67 12.97 -5.72 13.04
N TYR A 68 12.01 -5.36 12.17
CA TYR A 68 12.18 -4.35 11.13
C TYR A 68 11.99 -2.93 11.70
N ASN A 69 12.69 -1.95 11.13
CA ASN A 69 12.24 -0.57 11.22
C ASN A 69 11.20 -0.33 10.12
N VAL A 70 9.98 0.04 10.51
CA VAL A 70 8.83 0.07 9.59
C VAL A 70 8.38 1.50 9.32
N PHE A 71 7.88 1.74 8.12
CA PHE A 71 7.29 3.01 7.70
C PHE A 71 5.95 2.73 7.04
N VAL A 72 4.91 3.48 7.37
CA VAL A 72 3.61 3.41 6.69
C VAL A 72 3.46 4.61 5.79
N LEU A 73 3.23 4.38 4.49
CA LEU A 73 3.05 5.40 3.48
C LEU A 73 1.58 5.85 3.40
N ALA A 74 1.33 7.13 3.67
CA ALA A 74 0.13 7.81 3.21
C ALA A 74 0.45 8.46 1.86
N TYR A 75 0.06 7.79 0.77
CA TYR A 75 0.29 8.22 -0.61
C TYR A 75 -0.91 8.98 -1.18
N THR A 76 -0.73 9.66 -2.32
CA THR A 76 -1.80 10.41 -2.98
C THR A 76 -2.91 9.51 -3.49
N VAL A 77 -4.15 9.90 -3.19
CA VAL A 77 -5.37 9.19 -3.58
C VAL A 77 -6.36 10.10 -4.29
N ASN A 78 -7.30 9.51 -5.03
CA ASN A 78 -8.38 10.22 -5.70
C ASN A 78 -9.74 9.62 -5.29
N HIS A 79 -10.37 10.24 -4.30
CA HIS A 79 -11.60 9.71 -3.72
C HIS A 79 -12.84 9.97 -4.59
N LEU A 80 -12.96 11.17 -5.16
CA LEU A 80 -14.21 11.65 -5.80
C LEU A 80 -14.16 11.73 -7.33
N ASP A 81 -13.08 11.29 -7.98
CA ASP A 81 -12.87 11.47 -9.43
C ASP A 81 -13.02 12.93 -9.87
N GLU A 82 -12.71 13.87 -8.97
CA GLU A 82 -12.99 15.29 -9.19
C GLU A 82 -11.95 15.95 -10.10
N LEU A 83 -12.36 17.08 -10.69
CA LEU A 83 -11.51 17.90 -11.56
C LEU A 83 -10.95 17.17 -12.80
N ASP A 84 -11.50 16.00 -13.14
CA ASP A 84 -10.99 15.13 -14.21
C ASP A 84 -9.47 14.89 -14.06
N ALA A 85 -9.04 14.72 -12.80
CA ALA A 85 -7.64 14.61 -12.41
C ALA A 85 -7.32 13.16 -11.96
N PRO A 86 -7.24 12.18 -12.87
CA PRO A 86 -6.77 10.85 -12.52
C PRO A 86 -5.36 10.92 -11.91
N LEU A 87 -5.01 9.95 -11.09
CA LEU A 87 -3.74 9.98 -10.35
C LEU A 87 -2.51 9.86 -11.25
N GLY A 88 -2.65 9.15 -12.38
CA GLY A 88 -1.55 8.82 -13.28
C GLY A 88 -0.38 8.20 -12.52
N MET A 89 0.80 8.83 -12.65
CA MET A 89 2.04 8.36 -12.05
C MET A 89 2.27 8.84 -10.61
N GLN A 90 1.43 9.74 -10.08
CA GLN A 90 1.70 10.40 -8.78
C GLN A 90 1.90 9.39 -7.62
N PRO A 91 1.06 8.36 -7.42
CA PRO A 91 1.27 7.40 -6.34
C PRO A 91 2.59 6.63 -6.50
N LEU A 92 2.96 6.28 -7.74
CA LEU A 92 4.22 5.60 -8.04
C LEU A 92 5.44 6.49 -7.77
N GLN A 93 5.33 7.79 -8.04
CA GLN A 93 6.32 8.79 -7.64
C GLN A 93 6.41 8.88 -6.11
N ASP A 94 5.30 8.85 -5.39
CA ASP A 94 5.27 8.90 -3.91
C ASP A 94 6.01 7.70 -3.29
N ILE A 95 5.69 6.47 -3.70
CA ILE A 95 6.36 5.28 -3.15
C ILE A 95 7.84 5.23 -3.55
N SER A 96 8.18 5.64 -4.78
CA SER A 96 9.57 5.78 -5.22
C SER A 96 10.34 6.76 -4.33
N ARG A 97 9.78 7.95 -4.10
CA ARG A 97 10.38 8.97 -3.22
C ARG A 97 10.49 8.46 -1.78
N ALA A 98 9.48 7.75 -1.27
CA ALA A 98 9.52 7.18 0.09
C ALA A 98 10.68 6.17 0.26
N VAL A 99 10.88 5.26 -0.70
CA VAL A 99 12.03 4.33 -0.67
C VAL A 99 13.36 5.09 -0.73
N ARG A 100 13.47 6.11 -1.60
CA ARG A 100 14.67 6.95 -1.71
C ARG A 100 14.96 7.69 -0.41
N VAL A 101 13.95 8.28 0.24
CA VAL A 101 14.07 8.96 1.54
C VAL A 101 14.57 8.00 2.61
N ILE A 102 13.99 6.80 2.72
CA ILE A 102 14.41 5.78 3.71
C ILE A 102 15.85 5.34 3.44
N ARG A 103 16.21 5.09 2.17
CA ARG A 103 17.54 4.63 1.77
C ARG A 103 18.62 5.71 1.99
N ALA A 104 18.34 6.95 1.62
CA ALA A 104 19.22 8.10 1.82
C ALA A 104 19.47 8.36 3.31
N HIS A 105 18.46 8.16 4.15
CA HIS A 105 18.53 8.38 5.60
C HIS A 105 18.81 7.12 6.43
N SER A 106 19.20 6.02 5.77
CA SER A 106 19.37 4.70 6.41
C SER A 106 20.32 4.75 7.61
N ALA A 107 21.41 5.53 7.54
CA ALA A 107 22.35 5.69 8.64
C ALA A 107 21.72 6.35 9.88
N GLN A 108 20.88 7.39 9.71
CA GLN A 108 20.19 8.02 10.85
C GLN A 108 19.10 7.09 11.40
N CYS A 109 18.42 6.35 10.53
CA CYS A 109 17.34 5.44 10.89
C CYS A 109 17.82 4.05 11.35
N LYS A 110 19.13 3.79 11.45
CA LYS A 110 19.72 2.48 11.78
C LYS A 110 19.21 1.35 10.88
N ILE A 111 19.15 1.62 9.58
CA ILE A 111 18.68 0.70 8.54
C ILE A 111 19.86 0.23 7.69
N ASP A 112 19.83 -1.04 7.28
CA ASP A 112 20.68 -1.52 6.20
C ASP A 112 20.10 -1.07 4.85
N PRO A 113 20.78 -0.19 4.07
CA PRO A 113 20.23 0.36 2.83
C PRO A 113 20.02 -0.67 1.72
N LEU A 114 20.54 -1.89 1.89
CA LEU A 114 20.39 -3.03 0.97
C LEU A 114 19.31 -4.03 1.44
N LYS A 115 18.53 -3.68 2.46
CA LYS A 115 17.48 -4.55 3.03
C LYS A 115 16.19 -3.79 3.28
N ILE A 116 15.71 -3.09 2.27
CA ILE A 116 14.46 -2.32 2.28
C ILE A 116 13.40 -3.09 1.50
N ALA A 117 12.46 -3.72 2.21
CA ALA A 117 11.31 -4.39 1.61
C ALA A 117 10.10 -3.44 1.52
N VAL A 118 9.19 -3.73 0.59
CA VAL A 118 7.87 -3.09 0.50
C VAL A 118 6.75 -4.10 0.80
N CYS A 119 5.69 -3.69 1.48
CA CYS A 119 4.52 -4.53 1.74
C CYS A 119 3.24 -3.79 1.35
N GLY A 120 2.55 -4.28 0.33
CA GLY A 120 1.38 -3.62 -0.24
C GLY A 120 0.11 -4.45 -0.12
N PHE A 121 -1.01 -3.81 0.16
CA PHE A 121 -2.33 -4.45 0.27
C PHE A 121 -3.27 -4.00 -0.84
N SER A 122 -3.93 -4.92 -1.56
CA SER A 122 -4.90 -4.56 -2.61
C SER A 122 -4.32 -3.56 -3.65
N ALA A 123 -4.85 -2.34 -3.75
CA ALA A 123 -4.28 -1.25 -4.56
C ALA A 123 -2.90 -0.77 -4.08
N GLY A 124 -2.59 -0.85 -2.79
CA GLY A 124 -1.23 -0.69 -2.28
C GLY A 124 -0.32 -1.84 -2.72
N GLY A 125 -0.89 -3.04 -2.92
CA GLY A 125 -0.21 -4.18 -3.54
C GLY A 125 0.14 -3.90 -5.01
N HIS A 126 -0.80 -3.32 -5.75
CA HIS A 126 -0.53 -2.81 -7.10
C HIS A 126 0.57 -1.75 -7.08
N LEU A 127 0.54 -0.82 -6.13
CA LEU A 127 1.55 0.23 -6.01
C LEU A 127 2.95 -0.33 -5.72
N CYS A 128 3.07 -1.28 -4.78
CA CYS A 128 4.34 -1.96 -4.50
C CYS A 128 4.82 -2.76 -5.71
N ALA A 129 3.95 -3.54 -6.36
CA ALA A 129 4.31 -4.29 -7.56
C ALA A 129 4.69 -3.38 -8.74
N SER A 130 4.04 -2.21 -8.86
CA SER A 130 4.37 -1.20 -9.86
C SER A 130 5.78 -0.68 -9.63
N LEU A 131 6.15 -0.36 -8.39
CA LEU A 131 7.52 0.02 -8.08
C LEU A 131 8.50 -1.12 -8.41
N CYS A 132 8.16 -2.38 -8.11
CA CYS A 132 9.03 -3.52 -8.41
C CYS A 132 9.35 -3.69 -9.90
N VAL A 133 8.42 -3.40 -10.81
CA VAL A 133 8.59 -3.61 -12.25
C VAL A 133 8.93 -2.34 -13.02
N HIS A 134 8.61 -1.16 -12.49
CA HIS A 134 8.78 0.14 -13.15
C HIS A 134 9.77 1.08 -12.47
N TYR A 135 10.54 0.63 -11.47
CA TYR A 135 11.42 1.51 -10.69
C TYR A 135 12.39 2.35 -11.54
N GLU A 136 12.89 1.80 -12.65
CA GLU A 136 13.84 2.48 -13.55
C GLU A 136 13.23 3.66 -14.32
N ASP A 137 11.92 3.62 -14.55
CA ASP A 137 11.19 4.68 -15.27
C ASP A 137 11.01 5.93 -14.39
N ILE A 138 11.09 5.76 -13.06
CA ILE A 138 10.75 6.81 -12.10
C ILE A 138 11.99 7.61 -11.71
N LYS A 139 12.11 8.78 -12.35
CA LYS A 139 13.12 9.78 -12.01
C LYS A 139 12.64 10.66 -10.87
N ASP A 140 13.61 11.08 -10.06
CA ASP A 140 13.37 11.97 -8.94
C ASP A 140 13.95 13.36 -9.26
N PRO A 141 13.17 14.45 -9.14
CA PRO A 141 13.63 15.79 -9.49
C PRO A 141 14.59 16.40 -8.45
N ASP A 142 14.64 15.86 -7.24
CA ASP A 142 15.47 16.38 -6.16
C ASP A 142 16.88 15.76 -6.25
N PRO A 143 17.95 16.57 -6.40
CA PRO A 143 19.32 16.05 -6.49
C PRO A 143 19.75 15.20 -5.29
N GLU A 144 19.14 15.38 -4.11
CA GLU A 144 19.39 14.55 -2.94
C GLU A 144 18.96 13.09 -3.14
N TYR A 145 17.86 12.88 -3.89
CA TYR A 145 17.25 11.57 -4.09
C TYR A 145 17.45 11.03 -5.51
N GLY A 146 17.79 11.88 -6.49
CA GLY A 146 17.94 11.55 -7.92
C GLY A 146 18.80 10.32 -8.21
N GLU A 147 19.93 10.20 -7.53
CA GLU A 147 20.89 9.10 -7.70
C GLU A 147 20.68 7.95 -6.71
N VAL A 148 19.76 8.09 -5.75
CA VAL A 148 19.44 7.04 -4.78
C VAL A 148 18.52 6.03 -5.44
N SER A 149 18.88 4.75 -5.47
CA SER A 149 17.98 3.73 -6.01
C SER A 149 16.61 3.77 -5.31
N ASN A 150 15.54 3.55 -6.05
CA ASN A 150 14.17 3.31 -5.55
C ASN A 150 13.75 1.83 -5.67
N ARG A 151 14.60 0.96 -6.22
CA ARG A 151 14.32 -0.48 -6.32
C ARG A 151 14.17 -1.07 -4.91
N PRO A 152 13.06 -1.76 -4.56
CA PRO A 152 12.97 -2.52 -3.32
C PRO A 152 13.91 -3.73 -3.33
N ASP A 153 14.30 -4.21 -2.17
CA ASP A 153 15.14 -5.41 -2.02
C ASP A 153 14.30 -6.70 -1.95
N ALA A 154 13.03 -6.59 -1.54
CA ALA A 154 12.00 -7.63 -1.62
C ALA A 154 10.60 -6.98 -1.58
N ALA A 155 9.56 -7.73 -1.98
CA ALA A 155 8.18 -7.28 -1.89
C ALA A 155 7.25 -8.31 -1.26
N VAL A 156 6.30 -7.85 -0.46
CA VAL A 156 5.18 -8.62 0.07
C VAL A 156 3.89 -8.05 -0.54
N LEU A 157 3.18 -8.85 -1.32
CA LEU A 157 1.99 -8.46 -2.07
C LEU A 157 0.78 -9.20 -1.51
N CYS A 158 -0.02 -8.48 -0.73
CA CYS A 158 -1.19 -9.01 -0.03
C CYS A 158 -2.45 -8.75 -0.89
N TYR A 159 -3.10 -9.82 -1.35
CA TYR A 159 -4.29 -9.82 -2.21
C TYR A 159 -4.25 -8.71 -3.27
N PRO A 160 -3.16 -8.63 -4.07
CA PRO A 160 -2.83 -7.45 -4.83
C PRO A 160 -3.76 -7.28 -6.04
N VAL A 161 -4.09 -6.03 -6.38
CA VAL A 161 -4.50 -5.69 -7.73
C VAL A 161 -3.26 -5.78 -8.63
N ILE A 162 -3.36 -6.39 -9.81
CA ILE A 162 -2.21 -6.62 -10.72
C ILE A 162 -2.55 -6.29 -12.18
N THR A 163 -3.61 -6.89 -12.72
CA THR A 163 -3.89 -6.83 -14.15
C THR A 163 -4.97 -5.80 -14.46
N SER A 164 -4.84 -5.11 -15.59
CA SER A 164 -5.91 -4.26 -16.14
C SER A 164 -6.88 -5.04 -17.06
N GLY A 165 -6.59 -6.33 -17.30
CA GLY A 165 -7.35 -7.22 -18.18
C GLY A 165 -8.67 -7.72 -17.59
N GLU A 166 -9.04 -8.98 -17.88
CA GLU A 166 -10.30 -9.61 -17.47
C GLU A 166 -10.58 -9.50 -15.96
N TYR A 167 -9.54 -9.72 -15.14
CA TYR A 167 -9.62 -9.80 -13.68
C TYR A 167 -9.35 -8.48 -12.95
N ALA A 168 -9.41 -7.34 -13.64
CA ALA A 168 -9.03 -6.07 -13.02
C ALA A 168 -10.03 -5.62 -11.95
N ASN A 169 -9.48 -4.98 -10.92
CA ASN A 169 -10.27 -4.13 -10.04
C ASN A 169 -10.54 -2.77 -10.71
N ARG A 170 -11.67 -2.66 -11.41
CA ARG A 170 -12.00 -1.47 -12.23
C ARG A 170 -12.01 -0.16 -11.45
N GLU A 171 -12.41 -0.18 -10.19
CA GLU A 171 -12.41 1.02 -9.33
C GLU A 171 -10.99 1.56 -9.11
N SER A 172 -10.02 0.67 -8.85
CA SER A 172 -8.60 1.06 -8.71
C SER A 172 -8.07 1.69 -10.00
N PHE A 173 -8.35 1.08 -11.15
CA PHE A 173 -7.92 1.60 -12.45
C PHE A 173 -8.63 2.90 -12.82
N ARG A 174 -9.88 3.09 -12.42
CA ARG A 174 -10.62 4.34 -12.63
C ARG A 174 -10.00 5.50 -11.84
N ALA A 175 -9.68 5.30 -10.57
CA ALA A 175 -8.99 6.32 -9.77
C ALA A 175 -7.59 6.63 -10.33
N LEU A 176 -6.89 5.59 -10.80
CA LEU A 176 -5.53 5.70 -11.31
C LEU A 176 -5.46 6.37 -12.69
N LEU A 177 -6.28 5.94 -13.65
CA LEU A 177 -6.15 6.30 -15.07
C LEU A 177 -7.36 7.07 -15.62
N GLY A 178 -8.42 7.24 -14.84
CA GLY A 178 -9.64 7.93 -15.26
C GLY A 178 -10.71 7.00 -15.82
N ALA A 179 -11.81 7.59 -16.31
CA ALA A 179 -12.98 6.83 -16.75
C ALA A 179 -12.80 6.16 -18.14
N ASP A 180 -11.94 6.71 -18.98
CA ASP A 180 -11.67 6.23 -20.34
C ASP A 180 -10.15 6.20 -20.60
N PRO A 181 -9.43 5.24 -19.99
CA PRO A 181 -7.98 5.18 -20.07
C PRO A 181 -7.50 4.65 -21.43
N ASP A 182 -6.40 5.20 -21.92
CA ASP A 182 -5.76 4.72 -23.15
C ASP A 182 -5.24 3.28 -22.97
N GLU A 183 -5.27 2.49 -24.05
CA GLU A 183 -4.79 1.10 -24.05
C GLU A 183 -3.33 0.98 -23.59
N LYS A 184 -2.50 1.99 -23.89
CA LYS A 184 -1.10 2.03 -23.48
C LYS A 184 -0.95 2.17 -21.97
N ASP A 185 -1.80 2.96 -21.32
CA ASP A 185 -1.75 3.15 -19.87
C ASP A 185 -2.26 1.90 -19.15
N LEU A 186 -3.31 1.26 -19.70
CA LEU A 186 -3.78 -0.04 -19.24
C LEU A 186 -2.72 -1.14 -19.39
N GLU A 187 -1.97 -1.14 -20.49
CA GLU A 187 -0.86 -2.07 -20.72
C GLU A 187 0.29 -1.81 -19.74
N TYR A 188 0.67 -0.55 -19.55
CA TYR A 188 1.72 -0.14 -18.61
C TYR A 188 1.38 -0.52 -17.17
N MET A 189 0.12 -0.34 -16.76
CA MET A 189 -0.37 -0.71 -15.43
C MET A 189 -0.86 -2.16 -15.32
N SER A 190 -0.62 -3.02 -16.32
CA SER A 190 -0.79 -4.48 -16.19
C SER A 190 0.53 -5.12 -15.76
N LEU A 191 0.75 -5.20 -14.46
CA LEU A 191 2.08 -5.42 -13.88
C LEU A 191 2.66 -6.80 -14.19
N GLU A 192 1.81 -7.80 -14.43
CA GLU A 192 2.24 -9.14 -14.83
C GLU A 192 2.98 -9.18 -16.17
N LYS A 193 2.84 -8.13 -16.99
CA LYS A 193 3.46 -8.01 -18.32
C LYS A 193 4.87 -7.41 -18.27
N HIS A 194 5.26 -6.84 -17.13
CA HIS A 194 6.51 -6.09 -16.97
C HIS A 194 7.50 -6.76 -16.00
N VAL A 195 7.18 -7.96 -15.51
CA VAL A 195 8.12 -8.72 -14.67
C VAL A 195 9.33 -9.16 -15.50
N THR A 196 10.51 -8.79 -15.03
CA THR A 196 11.82 -9.12 -15.62
C THR A 196 12.70 -9.85 -14.60
N GLU A 197 13.89 -10.30 -15.01
CA GLU A 197 14.88 -10.89 -14.09
C GLU A 197 15.37 -9.90 -13.02
N ASP A 198 15.24 -8.59 -13.26
CA ASP A 198 15.61 -7.53 -12.33
C ASP A 198 14.53 -7.22 -11.30
N THR A 199 13.32 -7.76 -11.45
CA THR A 199 12.24 -7.61 -10.46
C THR A 199 12.69 -8.25 -9.13
N PRO A 200 12.52 -7.57 -7.97
CA PRO A 200 12.95 -8.12 -6.69
C PRO A 200 12.15 -9.38 -6.30
N PRO A 201 12.70 -10.23 -5.42
CA PRO A 201 11.96 -11.36 -4.87
C PRO A 201 10.59 -10.94 -4.33
N CYS A 202 9.56 -11.74 -4.59
CA CYS A 202 8.18 -11.42 -4.20
C CYS A 202 7.52 -12.54 -3.36
N PHE A 203 6.95 -12.17 -2.22
CA PHE A 203 6.00 -12.99 -1.46
C PHE A 203 4.58 -12.55 -1.81
N LEU A 204 3.71 -13.47 -2.20
CA LEU A 204 2.31 -13.20 -2.51
C LEU A 204 1.42 -14.04 -1.60
N TRP A 205 0.32 -13.44 -1.12
CA TRP A 205 -0.77 -14.21 -0.55
C TRP A 205 -2.14 -13.65 -0.91
N GLN A 206 -3.17 -14.49 -0.97
CA GLN A 206 -4.56 -14.10 -1.22
C GLN A 206 -5.53 -15.20 -0.75
N THR A 207 -6.83 -14.89 -0.66
CA THR A 207 -7.89 -15.90 -0.45
C THR A 207 -8.52 -16.30 -1.79
N ALA A 208 -8.86 -17.57 -1.96
CA ALA A 208 -9.47 -18.08 -3.20
C ALA A 208 -10.88 -17.50 -3.45
N THR A 209 -11.56 -17.07 -2.38
CA THR A 209 -12.93 -16.54 -2.38
C THR A 209 -12.98 -15.01 -2.41
N ASP A 210 -11.87 -14.33 -2.69
CA ASP A 210 -11.81 -12.88 -2.80
C ASP A 210 -12.77 -12.37 -3.90
N ALA A 211 -13.85 -11.71 -3.46
CA ALA A 211 -14.91 -11.22 -4.34
C ALA A 211 -14.65 -9.80 -4.89
N SER A 212 -13.61 -9.11 -4.41
CA SER A 212 -13.31 -7.72 -4.81
C SER A 212 -12.13 -7.64 -5.78
N VAL A 213 -11.11 -8.46 -5.56
CA VAL A 213 -9.95 -8.61 -6.43
C VAL A 213 -9.83 -10.09 -6.73
N PRO A 214 -10.17 -10.56 -7.94
CA PRO A 214 -10.11 -11.98 -8.25
C PRO A 214 -8.71 -12.55 -7.99
N VAL A 215 -8.65 -13.75 -7.44
CA VAL A 215 -7.40 -14.44 -7.05
C VAL A 215 -6.42 -14.61 -8.22
N GLU A 216 -6.95 -14.59 -9.45
CA GLU A 216 -6.20 -14.59 -10.70
C GLU A 216 -5.15 -13.48 -10.78
N ASN A 217 -5.34 -12.34 -10.12
CA ASN A 217 -4.31 -11.30 -10.04
C ASN A 217 -3.00 -11.85 -9.45
N SER A 218 -3.09 -12.58 -8.34
CA SER A 218 -1.91 -13.20 -7.71
C SER A 218 -1.35 -14.36 -8.53
N TYR A 219 -2.20 -15.17 -9.18
CA TYR A 219 -1.75 -16.24 -10.09
C TYR A 219 -0.99 -15.70 -11.31
N LEU A 220 -1.47 -14.61 -11.90
CA LEU A 220 -0.84 -13.98 -13.06
C LEU A 220 0.55 -13.45 -12.71
N PHE A 221 0.69 -12.74 -11.59
CA PHE A 221 1.98 -12.20 -11.17
C PHE A 221 2.96 -13.30 -10.77
N ALA A 222 2.53 -14.30 -9.98
CA ALA A 222 3.36 -15.45 -9.63
C ALA A 222 3.82 -16.24 -10.88
N GLY A 223 2.93 -16.40 -11.86
CA GLY A 223 3.24 -16.98 -13.16
C GLY A 223 4.28 -16.17 -13.95
N ALA A 224 4.22 -14.85 -13.87
CA ALA A 224 5.20 -13.94 -14.47
C ALA A 224 6.57 -14.03 -13.77
N CYS A 225 6.62 -14.01 -12.43
CA CYS A 225 7.84 -14.23 -11.65
C CYS A 225 8.50 -15.56 -12.02
N ARG A 226 7.73 -16.65 -12.09
CA ARG A 226 8.22 -17.96 -12.51
C ARG A 226 8.85 -17.93 -13.90
N LYS A 227 8.22 -17.26 -14.87
CA LYS A 227 8.72 -17.17 -16.26
C LYS A 227 10.01 -16.36 -16.35
N ALA A 228 10.14 -15.30 -15.55
CA ALA A 228 11.32 -14.43 -15.51
C ALA A 228 12.46 -14.98 -14.64
N GLY A 229 12.23 -16.04 -13.86
CA GLY A 229 13.23 -16.61 -12.95
C GLY A 229 13.39 -15.85 -11.63
N VAL A 230 12.44 -14.97 -11.30
CA VAL A 230 12.42 -14.19 -10.05
C VAL A 230 12.05 -15.11 -8.88
N PRO A 231 12.82 -15.13 -7.78
CA PRO A 231 12.44 -15.87 -6.58
C PRO A 231 11.08 -15.39 -6.04
N TYR A 232 10.17 -16.32 -5.77
CA TYR A 232 8.87 -15.97 -5.22
C TYR A 232 8.31 -17.07 -4.31
N ALA A 233 7.41 -16.67 -3.43
CA ALA A 233 6.49 -17.56 -2.70
C ALA A 233 5.05 -17.11 -2.97
N HIS A 234 4.14 -18.07 -3.14
CA HIS A 234 2.72 -17.77 -3.38
C HIS A 234 1.83 -18.66 -2.52
N HIS A 235 1.05 -18.05 -1.65
CA HIS A 235 0.15 -18.71 -0.70
C HIS A 235 -1.30 -18.31 -0.98
N VAL A 236 -2.12 -19.26 -1.42
CA VAL A 236 -3.57 -19.03 -1.58
C VAL A 236 -4.32 -19.81 -0.51
N PHE A 237 -5.03 -19.08 0.35
CA PHE A 237 -5.88 -19.66 1.39
C PHE A 237 -7.27 -19.97 0.84
N SER A 238 -7.91 -20.99 1.40
CA SER A 238 -9.11 -21.57 0.80
C SER A 238 -10.36 -20.69 0.87
N ASP A 239 -10.43 -19.83 1.89
CA ASP A 239 -11.60 -18.99 2.18
C ASP A 239 -11.18 -17.65 2.82
N GLY A 240 -12.08 -16.67 2.78
CA GLY A 240 -11.92 -15.35 3.37
C GLY A 240 -12.25 -14.19 2.44
N VAL A 241 -12.60 -13.05 3.04
CA VAL A 241 -12.99 -11.83 2.34
C VAL A 241 -11.78 -11.06 1.83
N HIS A 242 -12.01 -10.11 0.92
CA HIS A 242 -10.99 -9.11 0.57
C HIS A 242 -10.62 -8.22 1.76
N GLY A 243 -9.35 -7.85 1.86
CA GLY A 243 -8.91 -6.85 2.85
C GLY A 243 -8.84 -7.40 4.28
N MET A 244 -8.36 -8.64 4.43
CA MET A 244 -8.15 -9.28 5.74
C MET A 244 -6.92 -8.76 6.49
N SER A 245 -6.07 -7.92 5.88
CA SER A 245 -4.88 -7.33 6.50
C SER A 245 -4.03 -8.41 7.18
N VAL A 246 -3.69 -8.24 8.46
CA VAL A 246 -2.97 -9.22 9.30
C VAL A 246 -3.82 -10.41 9.76
N ALA A 247 -5.13 -10.39 9.52
CA ALA A 247 -6.09 -11.43 9.88
C ALA A 247 -6.03 -11.85 11.37
N THR A 248 -5.89 -10.87 12.26
CA THR A 248 -5.89 -11.10 13.72
C THR A 248 -7.23 -10.69 14.37
N PRO A 249 -7.49 -11.07 15.63
CA PRO A 249 -8.64 -10.57 16.38
C PRO A 249 -8.69 -9.04 16.44
N GLU A 250 -7.55 -8.36 16.58
CA GLU A 250 -7.46 -6.90 16.59
C GLU A 250 -7.94 -6.29 15.28
N TRP A 251 -7.61 -6.90 14.14
CA TRP A 251 -8.16 -6.50 12.84
C TRP A 251 -9.68 -6.70 12.79
N LEU A 252 -10.16 -7.86 13.22
CA LEU A 252 -11.59 -8.20 13.18
C LEU A 252 -12.44 -7.27 14.06
N ASP A 253 -11.91 -6.89 15.22
CA ASP A 253 -12.56 -6.02 16.21
C ASP A 253 -12.26 -4.53 16.01
N LYS A 254 -11.44 -4.18 14.99
CA LYS A 254 -11.02 -2.79 14.69
C LYS A 254 -10.38 -2.11 15.90
N GLU A 255 -9.47 -2.83 16.53
CA GLU A 255 -8.59 -2.27 17.56
C GLU A 255 -7.37 -1.63 16.92
N SER A 256 -6.83 -0.59 17.57
CA SER A 256 -5.61 0.11 17.11
C SER A 256 -5.73 0.73 15.70
N GLU A 257 -6.93 1.17 15.32
CA GLU A 257 -7.15 1.94 14.09
C GLU A 257 -6.56 3.34 14.25
N GLU A 258 -5.48 3.61 13.52
CA GLU A 258 -4.84 4.92 13.45
C GLU A 258 -5.26 5.62 12.15
N LEU A 259 -5.92 6.77 12.26
CA LEU A 259 -6.55 7.45 11.13
C LEU A 259 -5.57 8.34 10.34
N TYR A 260 -4.27 8.32 10.63
CA TYR A 260 -3.30 9.19 9.95
C TYR A 260 -3.27 8.93 8.44
N THR A 261 -3.51 7.71 7.97
CA THR A 261 -3.55 7.39 6.53
C THR A 261 -4.75 8.04 5.82
N LEU A 262 -5.77 8.49 6.55
CA LEU A 262 -6.95 9.17 6.02
C LEU A 262 -6.80 10.69 5.97
N GLU A 263 -5.60 11.24 6.17
CA GLU A 263 -5.40 12.69 6.22
C GLU A 263 -5.85 13.42 4.94
N GLN A 264 -5.59 12.86 3.75
CA GLN A 264 -6.10 13.44 2.50
C GLN A 264 -7.63 13.43 2.46
N ILE A 265 -8.28 12.38 2.97
CA ILE A 265 -9.75 12.28 3.02
C ILE A 265 -10.34 13.31 3.99
N ARG A 266 -9.68 13.55 5.12
CA ARG A 266 -10.09 14.62 6.05
C ARG A 266 -10.01 15.99 5.39
N LEU A 267 -8.89 16.30 4.74
CA LEU A 267 -8.69 17.58 4.05
C LEU A 267 -9.68 17.77 2.89
N LEU A 268 -9.96 16.69 2.16
CA LEU A 268 -11.01 16.67 1.14
C LEU A 268 -12.39 16.96 1.75
N ALA A 269 -12.78 16.28 2.83
CA ALA A 269 -14.07 16.50 3.46
C ALA A 269 -14.25 17.95 3.95
N GLU A 270 -13.19 18.54 4.49
CA GLU A 270 -13.16 19.97 4.86
C GLU A 270 -13.28 20.89 3.64
N ALA A 271 -12.62 20.55 2.52
CA ALA A 271 -12.71 21.31 1.28
C ALA A 271 -14.11 21.24 0.66
N VAL A 272 -14.72 20.06 0.62
CA VAL A 272 -16.08 19.85 0.13
C VAL A 272 -17.08 20.63 0.99
N SER A 273 -17.01 20.47 2.32
CA SER A 273 -17.91 21.17 3.26
C SER A 273 -17.81 22.70 3.14
N ALA A 274 -16.63 23.22 2.77
CA ALA A 274 -16.39 24.64 2.56
C ALA A 274 -16.72 25.14 1.14
N GLY A 275 -17.26 24.28 0.26
CA GLY A 275 -17.59 24.64 -1.13
C GLY A 275 -16.37 24.92 -2.01
N ARG A 276 -15.19 24.37 -1.67
CA ARG A 276 -13.95 24.50 -2.45
C ARG A 276 -13.81 23.46 -3.56
N THR A 277 -14.77 22.55 -3.67
CA THR A 277 -14.83 21.47 -4.67
C THR A 277 -16.10 21.60 -5.52
N PRO A 278 -16.17 20.93 -6.69
CA PRO A 278 -17.42 20.84 -7.46
C PRO A 278 -18.55 20.06 -6.78
N CYS A 279 -18.25 19.25 -5.75
CA CYS A 279 -19.24 18.46 -5.03
C CYS A 279 -20.14 19.32 -4.12
N PRO A 280 -21.41 18.94 -3.90
CA PRO A 280 -22.29 19.60 -2.94
C PRO A 280 -21.69 19.59 -1.52
N PRO A 281 -21.79 20.67 -0.73
CA PRO A 281 -21.20 20.73 0.61
C PRO A 281 -21.65 19.61 1.56
N GLU A 282 -22.87 19.09 1.40
CA GLU A 282 -23.41 17.98 2.21
C GLU A 282 -22.56 16.71 2.06
N ARG A 283 -21.91 16.52 0.91
CA ARG A 283 -21.02 15.38 0.67
C ARG A 283 -19.83 15.39 1.63
N GLY A 284 -19.37 16.56 2.09
CA GLY A 284 -18.28 16.65 3.06
C GLY A 284 -18.64 16.03 4.41
N GLU A 285 -19.87 16.28 4.91
CA GLU A 285 -20.36 15.63 6.12
C GLU A 285 -20.57 14.12 5.93
N GLU A 286 -20.98 13.70 4.73
CA GLU A 286 -21.09 12.28 4.40
C GLU A 286 -19.73 11.59 4.46
N LEU A 287 -18.66 12.21 3.93
CA LEU A 287 -17.30 11.67 4.01
C LEU A 287 -16.82 11.53 5.46
N ILE A 288 -17.06 12.54 6.30
CA ILE A 288 -16.74 12.46 7.74
C ILE A 288 -17.42 11.26 8.39
N ARG A 289 -18.70 11.04 8.06
CA ARG A 289 -19.48 9.91 8.57
C ARG A 289 -19.00 8.57 7.99
N GLU A 290 -18.72 8.51 6.69
CA GLU A 290 -18.29 7.32 5.95
C GLU A 290 -16.99 6.76 6.51
N PHE A 291 -16.03 7.64 6.76
CA PHE A 291 -14.68 7.30 7.25
C PHE A 291 -14.51 7.41 8.77
N ALA A 292 -15.61 7.59 9.52
CA ALA A 292 -15.60 7.72 10.99
C ALA A 292 -14.62 8.79 11.51
N LEU A 293 -14.43 9.88 10.76
CA LEU A 293 -13.53 10.98 11.13
C LEU A 293 -14.06 11.80 12.31
N ASP A 294 -15.31 11.58 12.72
CA ASP A 294 -15.94 12.11 13.92
C ASP A 294 -15.68 11.26 15.19
N GLY A 295 -14.90 10.18 15.07
CA GLY A 295 -14.57 9.25 16.15
C GLY A 295 -15.67 8.22 16.45
N ARG A 296 -16.77 8.18 15.69
CA ARG A 296 -17.83 7.21 15.90
C ARG A 296 -17.50 5.88 15.21
N LYS A 297 -17.10 4.88 16.02
CA LYS A 297 -16.86 3.52 15.51
C LYS A 297 -18.11 2.97 14.81
N ARG A 298 -17.89 2.34 13.66
CA ARG A 298 -18.92 1.63 12.89
C ARG A 298 -18.61 0.15 12.82
N GLU A 299 -19.62 -0.66 13.12
CA GLU A 299 -19.55 -2.10 12.89
C GLU A 299 -19.48 -2.36 11.38
N ARG A 300 -18.45 -3.09 10.94
CA ARG A 300 -18.27 -3.47 9.53
C ARG A 300 -18.98 -4.78 9.19
N TRP A 301 -19.15 -5.65 10.19
CA TRP A 301 -19.55 -7.04 9.99
C TRP A 301 -20.86 -7.31 10.73
N THR A 302 -21.76 -8.08 10.11
CA THR A 302 -22.87 -8.65 10.88
C THR A 302 -22.32 -9.68 11.87
N PRO A 303 -23.04 -10.02 12.96
CA PRO A 303 -22.59 -11.04 13.91
C PRO A 303 -22.24 -12.38 13.23
N GLU A 304 -23.01 -12.78 12.22
CA GLU A 304 -22.79 -14.02 11.47
C GLU A 304 -21.51 -13.97 10.65
N VAL A 305 -21.26 -12.87 9.93
CA VAL A 305 -20.03 -12.68 9.17
C VAL A 305 -18.82 -12.61 10.10
N LYS A 306 -18.95 -11.94 11.26
CA LYS A 306 -17.88 -11.81 12.24
C LYS A 306 -17.48 -13.16 12.83
N GLU A 307 -18.45 -14.03 13.11
CA GLU A 307 -18.17 -15.40 13.60
C GLU A 307 -17.51 -16.27 12.53
N TRP A 308 -17.96 -16.20 11.28
CA TRP A 308 -17.29 -16.90 10.18
C TRP A 308 -15.85 -16.41 9.99
N LEU A 309 -15.62 -15.09 9.94
CA LEU A 309 -14.27 -14.52 9.82
C LEU A 309 -13.36 -14.92 10.99
N ARG A 310 -13.91 -14.99 12.21
CA ARG A 310 -13.17 -15.47 13.38
C ARG A 310 -12.62 -16.88 13.18
N GLY A 311 -13.38 -17.75 12.53
CA GLY A 311 -12.95 -19.12 12.20
C GLY A 311 -11.83 -19.19 11.15
N LEU A 312 -11.55 -18.10 10.43
CA LEU A 312 -10.52 -18.05 9.38
C LEU A 312 -9.21 -17.40 9.84
N LEU A 313 -9.21 -16.68 10.98
CA LEU A 313 -8.06 -15.90 11.44
C LEU A 313 -6.81 -16.78 11.64
N ASP A 314 -6.99 -17.97 12.23
CA ASP A 314 -5.87 -18.88 12.49
C ASP A 314 -5.20 -19.40 11.22
N GLU A 315 -5.96 -19.63 10.14
CA GLU A 315 -5.40 -20.11 8.88
C GLU A 315 -4.80 -18.96 8.09
N VAL A 316 -5.59 -17.90 7.84
CA VAL A 316 -5.17 -16.78 7.01
C VAL A 316 -4.03 -16.00 7.68
N GLY A 317 -4.11 -15.79 9.00
CA GLY A 317 -3.10 -15.05 9.78
C GLY A 317 -1.69 -15.67 9.73
N LEU A 318 -1.54 -16.94 9.34
CA LEU A 318 -0.23 -17.57 9.15
C LEU A 318 0.62 -16.88 8.08
N TRP A 319 0.02 -16.08 7.20
CA TRP A 319 0.75 -15.39 6.13
C TRP A 319 1.88 -14.51 6.68
N THR A 320 1.71 -13.88 7.85
CA THR A 320 2.72 -12.99 8.44
C THR A 320 3.98 -13.75 8.82
N GLU A 321 3.83 -14.91 9.48
CA GLU A 321 4.93 -15.80 9.85
C GLU A 321 5.61 -16.39 8.60
N LEU A 322 4.82 -16.79 7.61
CA LEU A 322 5.34 -17.30 6.33
C LEU A 322 6.16 -16.22 5.60
N ALA A 323 5.67 -14.99 5.55
CA ALA A 323 6.35 -13.85 4.95
C ALA A 323 7.64 -13.52 5.70
N GLU A 324 7.61 -13.46 7.04
CA GLU A 324 8.80 -13.21 7.86
C GLU A 324 9.90 -14.25 7.59
N ARG A 325 9.56 -15.55 7.65
CA ARG A 325 10.52 -16.63 7.45
C ARG A 325 11.11 -16.63 6.04
N TRP A 326 10.29 -16.30 5.04
CA TRP A 326 10.70 -16.21 3.65
C TRP A 326 11.62 -14.98 3.43
N LEU A 327 11.21 -13.80 3.90
CA LEU A 327 12.01 -12.56 3.83
C LEU A 327 13.36 -12.71 4.53
N ALA A 328 13.42 -13.40 5.66
CA ALA A 328 14.68 -13.65 6.35
C ALA A 328 15.68 -14.45 5.50
N GLY A 329 15.19 -15.30 4.58
CA GLY A 329 16.00 -15.99 3.59
C GLY A 329 16.48 -15.05 2.49
N GLU A 330 15.56 -14.33 1.85
CA GLU A 330 15.86 -13.48 0.68
C GLU A 330 16.70 -12.25 1.04
N LEU A 331 16.51 -11.67 2.23
CA LEU A 331 17.27 -10.51 2.71
C LEU A 331 18.54 -10.90 3.51
N GLY A 332 18.83 -12.20 3.63
CA GLY A 332 19.99 -12.69 4.38
C GLY A 332 20.03 -12.19 5.83
N LEU A 333 18.95 -12.43 6.59
CA LEU A 333 18.81 -12.00 8.00
C LEU A 333 19.21 -13.10 9.01
N LYS A 334 19.59 -14.28 8.53
CA LYS A 334 19.91 -15.48 9.34
C LYS A 334 21.37 -15.54 9.79
#